data_AF-A0A167HUS9-F1
#
_entry.id   AF-A0A167HUS9-F1
#
_cell.length_a   1.000
_cell.length_b   1.000
_cell.length_c   1.000
_cell.angle_alpha   90.00
_cell.angle_beta   90.00
_cell.angle_gamma   90.00
#
_symmetry.space_group_name_H-M   'P 1'
#
loop_
_entity.id
_entity.type
_entity.pdbx_description
1 polymer ?
#
loop_
_entity_poly.entity_id
_entity_poly.type
_entity_poly.pdbx_seq_one_letter_code
_entity_poly.pdbx_strand_id
1 'polypeptide(L)'
;MERIRKMAAYLWNFRYLPMKYRWRLIKLRRLLFPTETPLHLRHSVRFARALRHPPLNSPVLFVLGLLWPFPTWKFAAELPLRPRLIVKNPKPVRLRGDDLHFLRIIPLWSSRDTPERALYRIYEAVCAEDGDLIASEIQYFWCKTSWATINITDPECKDQEQYAVMAATAEAIVECFNIITGG
;
A
#
# COMPACT_ATOMS: atom_id res chain seq x y z
N MET A 1 19.16 -37.60 -7.29
CA MET A 1 18.34 -36.42 -6.97
C MET A 1 17.37 -36.02 -8.10
N GLU A 2 17.78 -35.97 -9.37
CA GLU A 2 16.91 -35.58 -10.49
C GLU A 2 15.71 -36.50 -10.75
N ARG A 3 15.87 -37.83 -10.64
CA ARG A 3 14.76 -38.79 -10.83
C ARG A 3 13.63 -38.56 -9.84
N ILE A 4 13.95 -38.27 -8.57
CA ILE A 4 12.95 -38.01 -7.52
C ILE A 4 12.20 -36.71 -7.81
N ARG A 5 12.89 -35.65 -8.27
CA ARG A 5 12.24 -34.40 -8.70
C ARG A 5 11.33 -34.60 -9.90
N LYS A 6 11.76 -35.38 -10.90
CA LYS A 6 10.95 -35.71 -12.08
C LYS A 6 9.74 -36.57 -11.71
N MET A 7 9.91 -37.54 -10.82
CA MET A 7 8.84 -38.43 -10.35
C MET A 7 7.83 -37.65 -9.50
N ALA A 8 8.30 -36.77 -8.60
CA ALA A 8 7.46 -35.85 -7.84
C ALA A 8 6.71 -34.88 -8.77
N ALA A 9 7.36 -34.32 -9.78
CA ALA A 9 6.70 -33.46 -10.78
C ALA A 9 5.67 -34.20 -11.63
N TYR A 10 5.90 -35.49 -11.93
CA TYR A 10 4.97 -36.34 -12.68
C TYR A 10 3.73 -36.68 -11.82
N LEU A 11 3.94 -37.02 -10.55
CA LEU A 11 2.88 -37.27 -9.56
C LEU A 11 2.08 -35.99 -9.26
N TRP A 12 2.73 -34.83 -9.36
CA TRP A 12 2.12 -33.50 -9.16
C TRP A 12 1.41 -32.95 -10.40
N ASN A 13 1.65 -33.55 -11.58
CA ASN A 13 0.96 -33.21 -12.83
C ASN A 13 -0.25 -34.12 -13.02
N PHE A 14 -1.41 -33.68 -12.53
CA PHE A 14 -2.70 -34.38 -12.63
C PHE A 14 -3.26 -34.51 -14.06
N ARG A 15 -2.43 -34.35 -15.09
CA ARG A 15 -2.82 -34.34 -16.50
C ARG A 15 -3.25 -35.71 -17.01
N TYR A 16 -2.72 -36.78 -16.41
CA TYR A 16 -2.94 -38.17 -16.84
C TYR A 16 -3.98 -38.92 -16.01
N LEU A 17 -4.61 -38.27 -15.03
CA LEU A 17 -5.61 -38.89 -14.15
C LEU A 17 -7.05 -38.65 -14.65
N PRO A 18 -7.95 -39.65 -14.56
CA PRO A 18 -9.35 -39.49 -14.89
C PRO A 18 -10.01 -38.37 -14.07
N MET A 19 -10.93 -37.63 -14.69
CA MET A 19 -11.47 -36.38 -14.14
C MET A 19 -12.08 -36.55 -12.72
N LYS A 20 -12.70 -37.71 -12.44
CA LYS A 20 -13.29 -38.05 -11.14
C LYS A 20 -12.26 -38.02 -9.98
N TYR A 21 -11.03 -38.50 -10.21
CA TYR A 21 -9.96 -38.51 -9.20
C TYR A 21 -9.18 -37.19 -9.17
N ARG A 22 -9.06 -36.54 -10.32
CA ARG A 22 -8.41 -35.23 -10.47
C ARG A 22 -9.07 -34.15 -9.61
N TRP A 23 -10.41 -34.09 -9.58
CA TRP A 23 -11.12 -33.11 -8.75
C TRP A 23 -10.86 -33.28 -7.25
N ARG A 24 -10.84 -34.52 -6.75
CA ARG A 24 -10.53 -34.81 -5.34
C ARG A 24 -9.10 -34.40 -4.98
N LEU A 25 -8.14 -34.69 -5.85
CA LEU A 25 -6.73 -34.31 -5.66
C LEU A 25 -6.51 -32.79 -5.78
N ILE A 26 -7.22 -32.10 -6.68
CA ILE A 26 -7.20 -30.63 -6.76
C ILE A 26 -7.78 -30.03 -5.49
N LYS A 27 -8.89 -30.57 -4.96
CA LYS A 27 -9.50 -30.10 -3.71
C LYS A 27 -8.58 -30.35 -2.51
N LEU A 28 -7.99 -31.55 -2.42
CA LEU A 28 -6.99 -31.90 -1.42
C LEU A 28 -5.75 -30.98 -1.52
N ARG A 29 -5.29 -30.66 -2.73
CA ARG A 29 -4.20 -29.72 -2.96
C ARG A 29 -4.55 -28.30 -2.52
N ARG A 30 -5.75 -27.81 -2.83
CA ARG A 30 -6.20 -26.48 -2.36
C ARG A 30 -6.37 -26.44 -0.84
N LEU A 31 -6.66 -27.58 -0.21
CA LEU A 31 -6.77 -27.71 1.24
C LEU A 31 -5.39 -27.76 1.93
N LEU A 32 -4.46 -28.58 1.42
CA LEU A 32 -3.12 -28.75 1.97
C LEU A 32 -2.18 -27.58 1.63
N PHE A 33 -2.39 -26.98 0.46
CA PHE A 33 -1.65 -25.83 -0.04
C PHE A 33 -2.67 -24.77 -0.49
N PRO A 34 -3.32 -24.05 0.45
CA PRO A 34 -4.17 -22.93 0.10
C PRO A 34 -3.39 -22.00 -0.83
N THR A 35 -3.87 -21.88 -2.07
CA THR A 35 -3.25 -21.02 -3.09
C THR A 35 -3.32 -19.55 -2.69
N GLU A 36 -4.30 -19.23 -1.86
CA GLU A 36 -4.49 -17.93 -1.24
C GLU A 36 -4.12 -18.06 0.24
N THR A 37 -2.92 -17.61 0.57
CA THR A 37 -2.58 -17.30 1.97
C THR A 37 -3.34 -16.02 2.33
N PRO A 38 -3.85 -15.86 3.57
CA PRO A 38 -4.59 -14.66 3.97
C PRO A 38 -3.79 -13.37 3.76
N LEU A 39 -2.46 -13.47 3.70
CA LEU A 39 -1.53 -12.37 3.45
C LEU A 39 -1.23 -12.12 1.96
N HIS A 40 -1.83 -12.89 1.05
CA HIS A 40 -1.67 -12.79 -0.41
C HIS A 40 -0.21 -12.54 -0.83
N LEU A 41 0.76 -13.26 -0.21
CA LEU A 41 2.18 -12.94 -0.34
C LEU A 41 2.68 -12.99 -1.79
N ARG A 42 2.14 -13.91 -2.59
CA ARG A 42 2.47 -14.01 -4.02
C ARG A 42 2.01 -12.79 -4.81
N HIS A 43 0.82 -12.27 -4.50
CA HIS A 43 0.33 -11.02 -5.10
C HIS A 43 1.17 -9.84 -4.62
N SER A 44 1.49 -9.80 -3.32
CA SER A 44 2.34 -8.76 -2.74
C SER A 44 3.69 -8.67 -3.45
N VAL A 45 4.35 -9.81 -3.72
CA VAL A 45 5.61 -9.85 -4.48
C VAL A 45 5.40 -9.43 -5.94
N ARG A 46 4.27 -9.80 -6.57
CA ARG A 46 3.95 -9.39 -7.94
C ARG A 46 3.78 -7.88 -8.05
N PHE A 47 3.07 -7.25 -7.12
CA PHE A 47 2.89 -5.80 -7.09
C PHE A 47 4.18 -5.08 -6.71
N ALA A 48 4.95 -5.62 -5.77
CA ALA A 48 6.28 -5.08 -5.44
C ALA A 48 7.24 -5.09 -6.65
N ARG A 49 7.09 -6.03 -7.60
CA ARG A 49 7.86 -6.03 -8.86
C ARG A 49 7.39 -4.96 -9.86
N ALA A 50 6.16 -4.47 -9.74
CA ALA A 50 5.60 -3.47 -10.63
C ALA A 50 6.03 -2.05 -10.26
N LEU A 51 6.53 -1.84 -9.03
CA LEU A 51 7.02 -0.56 -8.53
C LEU A 51 8.26 -0.10 -9.32
N ARG A 52 8.26 1.18 -9.68
CA ARG A 52 9.31 1.85 -10.45
C ARG A 52 10.04 2.93 -9.63
N HIS A 53 9.39 3.50 -8.64
CA HIS A 53 9.77 4.70 -7.90
C HIS A 53 9.46 4.56 -6.39
N PRO A 54 10.43 4.13 -5.56
CA PRO A 54 11.82 3.79 -5.89
C PRO A 54 11.97 2.36 -6.47
N PRO A 55 12.99 2.11 -7.30
CA PRO A 55 13.27 0.77 -7.80
C PRO A 55 13.72 -0.14 -6.65
N LEU A 56 13.01 -1.25 -6.46
CA LEU A 56 13.35 -2.24 -5.44
C LEU A 56 14.40 -3.22 -5.97
N ASN A 57 15.54 -3.32 -5.30
CA ASN A 57 16.59 -4.31 -5.62
C ASN A 57 16.08 -5.75 -5.49
N SER A 58 15.19 -6.01 -4.53
CA SER A 58 14.65 -7.34 -4.27
C SER A 58 13.21 -7.27 -3.74
N PRO A 59 12.21 -7.45 -4.62
CA PRO A 59 10.79 -7.41 -4.25
C PRO A 59 10.40 -8.43 -3.18
N VAL A 60 11.10 -9.56 -3.11
CA VAL A 60 10.89 -10.59 -2.08
C VAL A 60 11.37 -10.10 -0.71
N LEU A 61 12.55 -9.48 -0.63
CA LEU A 61 13.04 -8.94 0.64
C LEU A 61 12.20 -7.76 1.11
N PHE A 62 11.66 -6.96 0.19
CA PHE A 62 10.69 -5.91 0.54
C PHE A 62 9.47 -6.49 1.24
N VAL A 63 8.81 -7.49 0.65
CA VAL A 63 7.64 -8.13 1.26
C VAL A 63 7.99 -8.85 2.57
N LEU A 64 9.16 -9.48 2.65
CA LEU A 64 9.64 -10.10 3.88
C LEU A 64 9.93 -9.05 4.97
N GLY A 65 10.43 -7.86 4.59
CA GLY A 65 10.59 -6.72 5.48
C GLY A 65 9.27 -6.17 6.00
N LEU A 66 8.18 -6.23 5.21
CA LEU A 66 6.84 -5.85 5.69
C LEU A 66 6.32 -6.75 6.82
N LEU A 67 6.77 -8.00 6.88
CA LEU A 67 6.45 -8.92 7.98
C LEU A 67 7.26 -8.63 9.25
N TRP A 68 8.34 -7.86 9.13
CA TRP A 68 9.24 -7.58 10.25
C TRP A 68 8.71 -6.40 11.10
N PRO A 69 8.41 -6.61 12.39
CA PRO A 69 7.73 -5.60 13.22
C PRO A 69 8.65 -4.50 13.79
N PHE A 70 9.98 -4.62 13.66
CA PHE A 70 10.92 -3.63 14.24
C PHE A 70 11.17 -2.42 13.31
N PRO A 71 11.35 -1.21 13.86
CA PRO A 71 11.24 -0.82 15.28
C PRO A 71 9.80 -0.62 15.75
N THR A 72 8.88 -0.24 14.85
CA THR A 72 7.44 -0.07 15.12
C THR A 72 6.60 -0.76 14.04
N TRP A 73 5.43 -1.29 14.43
CA TRP A 73 4.53 -1.93 13.48
C TRP A 73 4.00 -0.95 12.42
N LYS A 74 3.68 0.28 12.83
CA LYS A 74 3.24 1.35 11.94
C LYS A 74 4.42 2.09 11.32
N PHE A 75 4.27 2.50 10.06
CA PHE A 75 5.26 3.34 9.41
C PHE A 75 5.31 4.71 10.09
N ALA A 76 6.52 5.19 10.39
CA ALA A 76 6.73 6.53 10.93
C ALA A 76 6.26 7.57 9.90
N ALA A 77 5.57 8.60 10.36
CA ALA A 77 5.23 9.73 9.52
C ALA A 77 6.44 10.67 9.42
N GLU A 78 7.01 10.76 8.23
CA GLU A 78 8.13 11.68 7.97
C GLU A 78 7.55 13.00 7.47
N LEU A 79 8.00 14.11 8.07
CA LEU A 79 7.54 15.43 7.68
C LEU A 79 7.88 15.69 6.21
N PRO A 80 6.91 16.08 5.37
CA PRO A 80 7.15 16.27 3.94
C PRO A 80 8.02 17.50 3.68
N LEU A 81 8.44 17.67 2.42
CA LEU A 81 9.18 18.85 2.00
C LEU A 81 8.32 20.12 2.09
N ARG A 82 8.97 21.28 2.18
CA ARG A 82 8.30 22.59 2.17
C ARG A 82 7.52 22.79 0.86
N PRO A 83 6.38 23.53 0.88
CA PRO A 83 5.52 23.68 -0.29
C PRO A 83 6.29 24.22 -1.50
N ARG A 84 7.10 25.27 -1.28
CA ARG A 84 7.91 25.92 -2.32
C ARG A 84 8.86 24.96 -3.07
N LEU A 85 9.40 23.96 -2.37
CA LEU A 85 10.32 22.99 -2.97
C LEU A 85 9.57 21.96 -3.82
N ILE A 86 8.38 21.55 -3.36
CA ILE A 86 7.53 20.61 -4.09
C ILE A 86 6.99 21.28 -5.36
N VAL A 87 6.48 22.52 -5.26
CA VAL A 87 5.98 23.30 -6.40
C VAL A 87 7.08 23.48 -7.46
N LYS A 88 8.33 23.72 -7.04
CA LYS A 88 9.47 23.87 -7.96
C LYS A 88 9.80 22.58 -8.71
N ASN A 89 9.59 21.42 -8.10
CA ASN A 89 9.84 20.12 -8.72
C ASN A 89 8.79 19.08 -8.29
N PRO A 90 7.61 19.06 -8.94
CA PRO A 90 6.52 18.17 -8.54
C PRO A 90 6.70 16.73 -9.02
N LYS A 91 7.64 16.48 -9.96
CA LYS A 91 7.83 15.17 -10.60
C LYS A 91 7.99 14.01 -9.61
N PRO A 92 8.80 14.11 -8.53
CA PRO A 92 8.97 13.00 -7.59
C PRO A 92 7.70 12.66 -6.82
N VAL A 93 6.79 13.61 -6.60
CA VAL A 93 5.50 13.36 -5.96
C VAL A 93 4.62 12.54 -6.90
N ARG A 94 4.48 13.00 -8.14
CA ARG A 94 3.64 12.33 -9.16
C ARG A 94 4.10 10.90 -9.42
N LEU A 95 5.40 10.70 -9.61
CA LEU A 95 5.99 9.37 -9.81
C LEU A 95 5.78 8.42 -8.63
N ARG A 96 5.81 8.94 -7.39
CA ARG A 96 5.48 8.15 -6.19
C ARG A 96 3.99 7.84 -6.14
N GLY A 97 3.13 8.78 -6.54
CA GLY A 97 1.68 8.62 -6.61
C GLY A 97 1.24 7.48 -7.52
N ASP A 98 1.83 7.39 -8.72
CA ASP A 98 1.55 6.32 -9.71
C ASP A 98 1.75 4.93 -9.10
N ASP A 99 2.84 4.76 -8.36
CA ASP A 99 3.22 3.49 -7.73
C ASP A 99 2.40 3.17 -6.48
N LEU A 100 1.82 4.19 -5.86
CA LEU A 100 1.17 4.07 -4.58
C LEU A 100 -0.12 3.24 -4.66
N HIS A 101 -0.79 3.23 -5.81
CA HIS A 101 -1.90 2.31 -6.08
C HIS A 101 -1.47 0.85 -5.92
N PHE A 102 -0.28 0.46 -6.39
CA PHE A 102 0.23 -0.90 -6.21
C PHE A 102 0.54 -1.21 -4.75
N LEU A 103 1.08 -0.24 -4.01
CA LEU A 103 1.36 -0.40 -2.58
C LEU A 103 0.07 -0.60 -1.75
N ARG A 104 -0.99 0.16 -2.07
CA ARG A 104 -2.29 0.04 -1.38
C ARG A 104 -2.96 -1.32 -1.57
N ILE A 105 -2.70 -2.01 -2.69
CA ILE A 105 -3.21 -3.37 -2.93
C ILE A 105 -2.49 -4.41 -2.05
N ILE A 106 -1.27 -4.11 -1.56
CA ILE A 106 -0.53 -5.00 -0.67
C ILE A 106 -1.15 -4.90 0.74
N PRO A 107 -1.81 -5.96 1.25
CA PRO A 107 -2.56 -5.87 2.51
C PRO A 107 -1.66 -5.57 3.71
N LEU A 108 -0.46 -6.14 3.74
CA LEU A 108 0.54 -5.88 4.78
C LEU A 108 0.95 -4.41 4.79
N TRP A 109 1.28 -3.83 3.64
CA TRP A 109 1.66 -2.42 3.53
C TRP A 109 0.51 -1.51 3.97
N SER A 110 -0.69 -1.76 3.45
CA SER A 110 -1.89 -0.97 3.77
C SER A 110 -2.33 -1.09 5.24
N SER A 111 -2.01 -2.20 5.91
CA SER A 111 -2.24 -2.38 7.35
C SER A 111 -1.26 -1.62 8.24
N ARG A 112 -0.04 -1.36 7.72
CA ARG A 112 1.03 -0.64 8.43
C ARG A 112 0.99 0.87 8.23
N ASP A 113 0.25 1.32 7.23
CA ASP A 113 0.05 2.73 6.97
C ASP A 113 -0.77 3.42 8.08
N THR A 114 -0.67 4.75 8.11
CA THR A 114 -1.18 5.61 9.19
C THR A 114 -1.93 6.82 8.61
N PRO A 115 -2.93 7.37 9.34
CA PRO A 115 -3.66 8.56 8.89
C PRO A 115 -2.74 9.78 8.67
N GLU A 116 -1.75 9.97 9.53
CA GLU A 116 -0.79 11.09 9.42
C GLU A 116 0.03 11.04 8.12
N ARG A 117 0.58 9.87 7.77
CA ARG A 117 1.26 9.67 6.47
C ARG A 117 0.33 9.92 5.28
N ALA A 118 -0.95 9.54 5.38
CA ALA A 118 -1.90 9.81 4.31
C ALA A 118 -2.18 11.31 4.17
N LEU A 119 -2.34 12.03 5.30
CA LEU A 119 -2.46 13.49 5.30
C LEU A 119 -1.24 14.16 4.64
N TYR A 120 -0.02 13.74 4.99
CA TYR A 120 1.19 14.27 4.37
C TYR A 120 1.26 14.01 2.86
N ARG A 121 0.78 12.85 2.39
CA ARG A 121 0.70 12.56 0.95
C ARG A 121 -0.36 13.43 0.26
N ILE A 122 -1.49 13.72 0.89
CA ILE A 122 -2.49 14.68 0.37
C ILE A 122 -1.86 16.06 0.27
N TYR A 123 -1.16 16.52 1.31
CA TYR A 123 -0.41 17.78 1.28
C TYR A 123 0.62 17.82 0.14
N GLU A 124 1.40 16.75 -0.05
CA GLU A 124 2.38 16.67 -1.15
C GLU A 124 1.67 16.75 -2.51
N ALA A 125 0.51 16.09 -2.66
CA ALA A 125 -0.28 16.10 -3.88
C ALA A 125 -0.90 17.47 -4.18
N VAL A 126 -1.39 18.17 -3.15
CA VAL A 126 -1.87 19.57 -3.25
C VAL A 126 -0.73 20.48 -3.71
N CYS A 127 0.45 20.35 -3.11
CA CYS A 127 1.62 21.14 -3.50
C CYS A 127 2.16 20.77 -4.90
N ALA A 128 1.88 19.57 -5.39
CA ALA A 128 2.26 19.11 -6.73
C ALA A 128 1.18 19.38 -7.80
N GLU A 129 0.06 20.00 -7.41
CA GLU A 129 -1.13 20.24 -8.23
C GLU A 129 -1.62 18.97 -8.95
N ASP A 130 -1.59 17.84 -8.25
CA ASP A 130 -1.98 16.53 -8.79
C ASP A 130 -3.38 16.13 -8.30
N GLY A 131 -4.40 16.52 -9.05
CA GLY A 131 -5.80 16.28 -8.71
C GLY A 131 -6.16 14.79 -8.58
N ASP A 132 -5.57 13.93 -9.41
CA ASP A 132 -5.81 12.49 -9.39
C ASP A 132 -5.24 11.87 -8.11
N LEU A 133 -4.02 12.27 -7.73
CA LEU A 133 -3.41 11.81 -6.49
C LEU A 133 -4.18 12.28 -5.25
N ILE A 134 -4.63 13.54 -5.24
CA ILE A 134 -5.48 14.11 -4.17
C ILE A 134 -6.75 13.26 -4.01
N ALA A 135 -7.51 13.06 -5.09
CA ALA A 135 -8.75 12.30 -5.05
C ALA A 135 -8.50 10.85 -4.59
N SER A 136 -7.44 10.21 -5.09
CA SER A 136 -7.12 8.84 -4.72
C SER A 136 -6.73 8.68 -3.25
N GLU A 137 -6.00 9.64 -2.67
CA GLU A 137 -5.60 9.63 -1.27
C GLU A 137 -6.78 9.91 -0.35
N ILE A 138 -7.63 10.89 -0.70
CA ILE A 138 -8.84 11.19 0.07
C ILE A 138 -9.75 9.96 0.11
N GLN A 139 -9.97 9.31 -1.03
CA GLN A 139 -10.75 8.07 -1.10
C GLN A 139 -10.11 6.95 -0.25
N TYR A 140 -8.79 6.84 -0.30
CA TYR A 140 -8.07 5.85 0.49
C TYR A 140 -8.18 6.11 2.00
N PHE A 141 -8.07 7.36 2.43
CA PHE A 141 -8.28 7.77 3.82
C PHE A 141 -9.71 7.46 4.28
N TRP A 142 -10.71 7.83 3.47
CA TRP A 142 -12.12 7.59 3.77
C TRP A 142 -12.46 6.09 3.94
N CYS A 143 -11.90 5.23 3.08
CA CYS A 143 -12.09 3.78 3.16
C CYS A 143 -11.49 3.14 4.43
N LYS A 144 -10.68 3.86 5.21
CA LYS A 144 -10.04 3.35 6.43
C LYS A 144 -10.87 3.67 7.66
N THR A 145 -11.83 2.81 7.96
CA THR A 145 -12.73 2.96 9.13
C THR A 145 -12.02 3.04 10.48
N SER A 146 -10.79 2.54 10.60
CA SER A 146 -9.99 2.61 11.82
C SER A 146 -9.22 3.93 11.97
N TRP A 147 -9.24 4.80 10.97
CA TRP A 147 -8.52 6.06 10.97
C TRP A 147 -9.43 7.17 11.46
N ALA A 148 -9.16 7.67 12.66
CA ALA A 148 -9.80 8.85 13.19
C ALA A 148 -8.87 10.05 13.03
N THR A 149 -9.41 11.21 12.64
CA THR A 149 -8.67 12.47 12.53
C THR A 149 -8.07 12.91 13.86
N ILE A 150 -8.71 12.56 14.98
CA ILE A 150 -8.19 12.81 16.34
C ILE A 150 -6.86 12.11 16.63
N ASN A 151 -6.49 11.08 15.86
CA ASN A 151 -5.22 10.36 16.02
C ASN A 151 -4.07 11.05 15.26
N ILE A 152 -4.33 12.14 14.55
CA ILE A 152 -3.29 12.89 13.84
C ILE A 152 -2.68 13.86 14.85
N THR A 153 -1.39 13.65 15.15
CA THR A 153 -0.62 14.53 16.01
C THR A 153 -0.32 15.84 15.28
N ASP A 154 -0.18 16.93 16.04
CA ASP A 154 0.34 18.18 15.48
C ASP A 154 1.76 17.94 14.92
N PRO A 155 2.02 18.26 13.63
CA PRO A 155 3.31 18.05 12.97
C PRO A 155 4.45 18.96 13.48
N GLU A 156 4.19 19.93 14.37
CA GLU A 156 5.20 20.85 14.94
C GLU A 156 6.16 21.43 13.88
N CYS A 157 5.60 21.93 12.78
CA CYS A 157 6.39 22.41 11.65
C CYS A 157 7.18 23.67 11.99
N LYS A 158 8.49 23.67 11.68
CA LYS A 158 9.35 24.87 11.84
C LYS A 158 9.01 25.98 10.86
N ASP A 159 8.47 25.64 9.69
CA ASP A 159 8.13 26.59 8.63
C ASP A 159 6.63 26.89 8.65
N GLN A 160 6.29 28.19 8.72
CA GLN A 160 4.91 28.65 8.86
C GLN A 160 4.08 28.34 7.61
N GLU A 161 4.67 28.41 6.42
CA GLU A 161 3.95 28.08 5.18
C GLU A 161 3.57 26.61 5.12
N GLN A 162 4.52 25.77 5.49
CA GLN A 162 4.32 24.32 5.55
C GLN A 162 3.20 23.99 6.55
N TYR A 163 3.22 24.63 7.72
CA TYR A 163 2.16 24.48 8.72
C TYR A 163 0.80 24.96 8.20
N ALA A 164 0.74 26.15 7.59
CA ALA A 164 -0.50 26.73 7.09
C ALA A 164 -1.16 25.86 6.02
N VAL A 165 -0.38 25.35 5.06
CA VAL A 165 -0.91 24.46 4.01
C VAL A 165 -1.35 23.13 4.61
N MET A 166 -0.59 22.53 5.54
CA MET A 166 -1.03 21.30 6.21
C MET A 166 -2.31 21.49 7.02
N ALA A 167 -2.40 22.56 7.81
CA ALA A 167 -3.60 22.89 8.58
C ALA A 167 -4.81 23.08 7.66
N ALA A 168 -4.65 23.85 6.58
CA ALA A 168 -5.71 24.06 5.59
C ALA A 168 -6.13 22.75 4.91
N THR A 169 -5.20 21.85 4.59
CA THR A 169 -5.55 20.54 4.03
C THR A 169 -6.32 19.66 5.01
N ALA A 170 -5.94 19.67 6.30
CA ALA A 170 -6.65 18.92 7.32
C ALA A 170 -8.08 19.45 7.54
N GLU A 171 -8.24 20.77 7.60
CA GLU A 171 -9.54 21.44 7.72
C GLU A 171 -10.45 21.12 6.53
N ALA A 172 -9.93 21.24 5.30
CA ALA A 172 -10.68 20.92 4.08
C ALA A 172 -11.16 19.46 4.04
N ILE A 173 -10.32 18.51 4.48
CA ILE A 173 -10.71 17.09 4.55
C ILE A 173 -11.88 16.90 5.53
N VAL A 174 -11.82 17.52 6.70
CA VAL A 174 -12.89 17.43 7.71
C VAL A 174 -14.20 18.00 7.16
N GLU A 175 -14.13 19.16 6.50
CA GLU A 175 -15.28 19.79 5.87
C GLU A 175 -15.88 18.88 4.78
N CYS A 176 -15.05 18.32 3.90
CA CYS A 176 -15.50 17.42 2.83
C CYS A 176 -16.22 16.18 3.39
N PHE A 177 -15.72 15.58 4.47
CA PHE A 177 -16.33 14.41 5.08
C PHE A 177 -17.62 14.73 5.86
N ASN A 178 -17.69 15.89 6.50
CA ASN A 178 -18.90 16.32 7.20
C ASN A 178 -20.02 16.68 6.22
N ILE A 179 -19.70 17.31 5.08
CA ILE A 179 -20.69 17.59 4.02
C ILE A 179 -21.30 16.28 3.48
N ILE A 180 -20.47 15.25 3.26
CA ILE A 180 -20.93 13.96 2.72
C ILE A 180 -21.82 13.20 3.72
N THR A 181 -21.62 13.40 5.02
CA THR A 181 -22.37 12.67 6.08
C THR A 181 -23.57 13.43 6.64
N GLY A 182 -23.67 14.73 6.38
CA GLY A 182 -24.73 15.62 6.87
C GLY A 182 -25.77 16.06 5.85
N GLY A 183 -25.89 15.35 4.71
CA GLY A 183 -26.92 15.55 3.68
C GLY A 183 -28.00 14.47 3.69
#